data_AF-A0A6V8D0V4-F1
#
_entry.id   AF-A0A6V8D0V4-F1
#
_cell.length_a   1.000
_cell.length_b   1.000
_cell.length_c   1.000
_cell.angle_alpha   90.00
_cell.angle_beta   90.00
_cell.angle_gamma   90.00
#
_symmetry.space_group_name_H-M   'P 1'
#
loop_
_entity.id
_entity.type
_entity.pdbx_description
1 polymer ?
#
loop_
_entity_poly.entity_id
_entity_poly.type
_entity_poly.pdbx_seq_one_letter_code
_entity_poly.pdbx_strand_id
1 'polypeptide(L)'
;MTEINDKISQEKLTHYLNLTKEARKKATPIHEKGSEQDDMLAVLLRMADDYTSDAQHFMNIGDYIRAYGAINYAHAWIDAGVKLRLLDGHGDDRLFTLP
;
A
#
# COMPACT_ATOMS: atom_id res chain seq x y z
N MET A 1 23.95 24.21 7.14
CA MET A 1 23.64 22.78 7.38
C MET A 1 22.18 22.58 7.06
N THR A 2 21.84 21.54 6.29
CA THR A 2 20.44 21.20 6.02
C THR A 2 19.85 20.55 7.27
N GLU A 3 18.65 20.97 7.66
CA GLU A 3 17.91 20.34 8.76
C GLU A 3 17.40 18.96 8.32
N ILE A 4 17.69 17.92 9.12
CA ILE A 4 17.24 16.55 8.85
C ILE A 4 15.93 16.32 9.60
N ASN A 5 14.88 15.91 8.88
CA ASN A 5 13.62 15.50 9.47
C ASN A 5 13.55 13.96 9.55
N ASP A 6 13.95 13.41 10.68
CA ASP A 6 14.06 11.97 10.95
C ASP A 6 12.91 11.43 11.82
N LYS A 7 11.88 12.23 12.07
CA LYS A 7 10.73 11.86 12.92
C LYS A 7 9.47 11.68 12.09
N ILE A 8 8.67 10.69 12.48
CA ILE A 8 7.33 10.46 11.95
C ILE A 8 6.32 10.90 13.00
N SER A 9 5.40 11.80 12.62
CA SER A 9 4.27 12.16 13.47
C SER A 9 3.13 11.16 13.33
N GLN A 10 2.28 11.07 14.35
CA GLN A 10 1.07 10.24 14.29
C GLN A 10 0.16 10.65 13.13
N GLU A 11 0.04 11.95 12.88
CA GLU A 11 -0.75 12.51 11.77
C GLU A 11 -0.22 12.01 10.42
N LYS A 12 1.09 12.12 10.19
CA LYS A 12 1.71 11.61 8.96
C LYS A 12 1.48 10.12 8.81
N LEU A 13 1.68 9.33 9.86
CA LEU A 13 1.45 7.89 9.80
C LEU A 13 -0.01 7.54 9.50
N THR A 14 -0.95 8.23 10.15
CA THR A 14 -2.40 8.04 9.95
C THR A 14 -2.80 8.39 8.52
N HIS A 15 -2.21 9.43 7.94
CA HIS A 15 -2.42 9.80 6.55
C HIS A 15 -2.05 8.65 5.59
N TYR A 16 -0.87 8.05 5.72
CA TYR A 16 -0.43 6.95 4.84
C TYR A 16 -1.21 5.64 5.06
N LEU A 17 -1.63 5.35 6.30
CA LEU A 17 -2.54 4.23 6.60
C LEU A 17 -3.87 4.39 5.86
N ASN A 18 -4.47 5.59 5.92
CA ASN A 18 -5.71 5.89 5.22
C ASN A 18 -5.54 5.86 3.71
N LEU A 19 -4.45 6.45 3.18
CA LEU A 19 -4.13 6.45 1.76
C LEU A 19 -4.06 5.02 1.20
N THR A 20 -3.36 4.12 1.90
CA THR A 20 -3.21 2.73 1.49
C THR A 20 -4.52 1.96 1.60
N LYS A 21 -5.31 2.22 2.65
CA LYS A 21 -6.65 1.64 2.79
C LYS A 21 -7.59 2.07 1.67
N GLU A 22 -7.54 3.35 1.28
CA GLU A 22 -8.29 3.87 0.13
C GLU A 22 -7.87 3.20 -1.17
N ALA A 23 -6.57 3.12 -1.45
CA ALA A 23 -6.02 2.45 -2.62
C ALA A 23 -6.45 0.98 -2.69
N ARG A 24 -6.29 0.24 -1.58
CA ARG A 24 -6.65 -1.19 -1.49
C ARG A 24 -8.14 -1.46 -1.74
N LYS A 25 -9.00 -0.53 -1.32
CA LYS A 25 -10.46 -0.60 -1.51
C LYS A 25 -10.88 -0.20 -2.93
N LYS A 26 -10.19 0.79 -3.52
CA LYS A 26 -10.56 1.34 -4.82
C LYS A 26 -10.11 0.45 -5.97
N ALA A 27 -8.94 -0.16 -5.89
CA ALA A 27 -8.40 -0.98 -6.97
C ALA A 27 -9.20 -2.27 -7.17
N THR A 28 -9.55 -2.60 -8.42
CA THR A 28 -10.31 -3.82 -8.76
C THR A 28 -9.52 -4.75 -9.68
N PRO A 29 -9.64 -6.08 -9.54
CA PRO A 29 -8.99 -7.04 -10.46
C PRO A 29 -9.42 -6.81 -11.91
N ILE A 30 -8.47 -6.91 -12.84
CA ILE A 30 -8.73 -6.84 -14.29
C ILE A 30 -9.05 -8.23 -14.87
N HIS A 31 -8.38 -9.27 -14.38
CA HIS A 31 -8.48 -10.62 -14.91
C HIS A 31 -9.51 -11.48 -14.18
N GLU A 32 -9.98 -12.53 -14.86
CA GLU A 32 -10.94 -13.49 -14.29
C GLU A 32 -10.32 -14.32 -13.17
N LYS A 33 -11.14 -14.71 -12.19
CA LYS A 33 -10.72 -15.56 -11.08
C LYS A 33 -10.23 -16.93 -11.58
N GLY A 34 -9.15 -17.42 -10.98
CA GLY A 34 -8.51 -18.70 -11.36
C GLY A 34 -7.63 -18.64 -12.60
N SER A 35 -7.39 -17.45 -13.17
CA SER A 35 -6.33 -17.25 -14.16
C SER A 35 -4.96 -17.18 -13.49
N GLU A 36 -3.88 -17.37 -14.27
CA GLU A 36 -2.50 -17.18 -13.78
C GLU A 36 -2.29 -15.77 -13.22
N GLN A 37 -2.93 -14.76 -13.82
CA GLN A 37 -2.89 -13.37 -13.36
C GLN A 37 -3.62 -13.16 -12.03
N ASP A 38 -4.70 -13.91 -11.77
CA ASP A 38 -5.40 -13.89 -10.49
C ASP A 38 -4.51 -14.46 -9.37
N ASP A 39 -3.77 -15.55 -9.65
CA ASP A 39 -2.80 -16.12 -8.71
C ASP A 39 -1.66 -15.14 -8.41
N MET A 40 -1.12 -14.48 -9.45
CA MET A 40 -0.12 -13.42 -9.28
C MET A 40 -0.67 -12.26 -8.46
N LEU A 41 -1.89 -11.80 -8.76
CA LEU A 41 -2.55 -10.73 -8.03
C LEU A 41 -2.78 -11.10 -6.55
N ALA A 42 -3.17 -12.33 -6.27
CA ALA A 42 -3.37 -12.83 -4.92
C ALA A 42 -2.08 -12.76 -4.08
N VAL A 43 -0.90 -12.99 -4.69
CA VAL A 43 0.38 -12.80 -4.01
C VAL A 43 0.60 -11.33 -3.67
N LEU A 44 0.42 -10.40 -4.62
CA LEU A 44 0.60 -8.97 -4.38
C LEU A 44 -0.34 -8.45 -3.28
N LEU A 45 -1.62 -8.81 -3.36
CA LEU A 45 -2.62 -8.36 -2.38
C LEU A 45 -2.36 -8.96 -0.99
N ARG A 46 -1.90 -10.21 -0.90
CA ARG A 46 -1.48 -10.80 0.37
C ARG A 46 -0.33 -10.01 0.99
N MET A 47 0.71 -9.68 0.21
CA MET A 47 1.82 -8.87 0.70
C MET A 47 1.37 -7.48 1.17
N ALA A 48 0.46 -6.83 0.43
CA ALA A 48 -0.11 -5.55 0.83
C ALA A 48 -0.90 -5.64 2.16
N ASP A 49 -1.72 -6.68 2.31
CA ASP A 49 -2.54 -6.88 3.50
C ASP A 49 -1.69 -7.25 4.72
N ASP A 50 -0.67 -8.11 4.56
CA ASP A 50 0.27 -8.52 5.62
C ASP A 50 1.08 -7.31 6.13
N TYR A 51 1.65 -6.50 5.23
CA TYR A 51 2.41 -5.31 5.65
C TYR A 51 1.52 -4.18 6.21
N THR A 52 0.25 -4.12 5.81
CA THR A 52 -0.73 -3.22 6.46
C THR A 52 -0.98 -3.66 7.91
N SER A 53 -1.08 -4.97 8.15
CA SER A 53 -1.18 -5.54 9.50
C SER A 53 0.04 -5.21 10.36
N ASP A 54 1.25 -5.41 9.80
CA ASP A 54 2.51 -5.05 10.47
C ASP A 54 2.57 -3.56 10.79
N ALA A 55 2.17 -2.70 9.86
CA ALA A 55 2.14 -1.25 10.08
C ALA A 55 1.23 -0.89 11.26
N GLN A 56 0.06 -1.52 11.35
CA GLN A 56 -0.87 -1.31 12.46
C GLN A 56 -0.29 -1.83 13.78
N HIS A 57 0.36 -3.00 13.77
CA HIS A 57 1.05 -3.53 14.94
C HIS A 57 2.15 -2.57 15.45
N PHE A 58 3.03 -2.12 14.56
CA PHE A 58 4.09 -1.18 14.90
C PHE A 58 3.56 0.16 15.41
N MET A 59 2.48 0.68 14.81
CA MET A 59 1.81 1.88 15.30
C MET A 59 1.30 1.69 16.74
N ASN A 60 0.66 0.56 17.03
CA ASN A 60 0.08 0.29 18.34
C ASN A 60 1.12 0.19 19.47
N ILE A 61 2.34 -0.25 19.15
CA ILE A 61 3.45 -0.33 20.11
C ILE A 61 4.34 0.94 20.13
N GLY A 62 3.98 1.97 19.35
CA GLY A 62 4.70 3.25 19.29
C GLY A 62 5.93 3.28 18.38
N ASP A 63 6.17 2.24 17.57
CA ASP A 63 7.29 2.20 16.63
C ASP A 63 6.90 2.82 15.27
N TYR A 64 6.90 4.15 15.23
CA TYR A 64 6.39 4.87 14.05
C TYR A 64 7.33 4.79 12.85
N ILE A 65 8.62 4.53 13.05
CA ILE A 65 9.57 4.35 11.95
C ILE A 65 9.25 3.05 11.20
N ARG A 66 9.12 1.93 11.93
CA ARG A 66 8.74 0.65 11.30
C ARG A 66 7.32 0.68 10.77
N ALA A 67 6.38 1.32 11.47
CA ALA A 67 5.00 1.48 10.98
C ALA A 67 4.96 2.24 9.64
N TYR A 68 5.71 3.33 9.54
CA TYR A 68 5.81 4.13 8.32
C TYR A 68 6.46 3.36 7.18
N GLY A 69 7.53 2.60 7.45
CA GLY A 69 8.17 1.74 6.46
C GLY A 69 7.22 0.65 5.93
N ALA A 70 6.56 -0.06 6.84
CA ALA A 70 5.64 -1.15 6.50
C ALA A 70 4.46 -0.65 5.65
N ILE A 71 3.83 0.48 5.99
CA ILE A 71 2.66 0.96 5.25
C ILE A 71 3.00 1.47 3.85
N ASN A 72 4.16 2.12 3.67
CA ASN A 72 4.62 2.52 2.34
C ASN A 72 4.97 1.29 1.48
N TYR A 73 5.53 0.24 2.10
CA TYR A 73 5.81 -1.00 1.40
C TYR A 73 4.53 -1.75 1.00
N ALA A 74 3.51 -1.76 1.87
CA ALA A 74 2.19 -2.28 1.54
C ALA A 74 1.57 -1.55 0.33
N HIS A 75 1.66 -0.22 0.31
CA HIS A 75 1.16 0.59 -0.80
C HIS A 75 1.85 0.24 -2.13
N ALA A 76 3.17 0.06 -2.10
CA ALA A 76 3.96 -0.29 -3.29
C ALA A 76 3.51 -1.60 -3.95
N TRP A 77 3.04 -2.59 -3.17
CA TRP A 77 2.49 -3.84 -3.71
C TRP A 77 1.18 -3.63 -4.48
N ILE A 78 0.32 -2.72 -4.01
CA ILE A 78 -0.92 -2.33 -4.71
C ILE A 78 -0.58 -1.60 -6.00
N ASP A 79 0.36 -0.65 -5.91
CA ASP A 79 0.84 0.13 -7.05
C ASP A 79 1.45 -0.76 -8.12
N ALA A 80 2.25 -1.76 -7.73
CA ALA A 80 2.78 -2.76 -8.64
C ALA A 80 1.66 -3.53 -9.36
N GLY A 81 0.58 -3.90 -8.65
CA GLY A 81 -0.60 -4.52 -9.25
C GLY A 81 -1.25 -3.65 -10.32
N VAL A 82 -1.36 -2.34 -10.07
CA VAL A 82 -1.87 -1.39 -11.07
C VAL A 82 -0.91 -1.27 -12.25
N LYS A 83 0.39 -1.11 -11.99
CA LYS A 83 1.43 -0.95 -13.03
C LYS A 83 1.53 -2.14 -13.97
N LEU A 84 1.41 -3.34 -13.41
CA LEU A 84 1.43 -4.61 -14.15
C LEU A 84 0.09 -4.92 -14.83
N ARG A 85 -0.91 -4.03 -14.72
CA ARG A 85 -2.26 -4.20 -15.26
C ARG A 85 -2.99 -5.43 -14.73
N LEU A 86 -2.70 -5.79 -13.47
CA LEU A 86 -3.45 -6.81 -12.72
C LEU A 86 -4.62 -6.18 -11.97
N LEU A 87 -4.47 -4.91 -11.57
CA LEU A 87 -5.50 -4.07 -10.96
C LEU A 87 -5.82 -2.87 -11.86
N ASP A 88 -7.10 -2.48 -11.88
CA ASP A 88 -7.54 -1.19 -12.40
C ASP A 88 -7.59 -0.17 -11.26
N GLY A 89 -6.79 0.89 -11.37
CA GLY A 89 -6.79 2.03 -10.45
C GLY A 89 -7.87 3.09 -10.75
N HIS A 90 -8.69 2.86 -11.78
CA HIS A 90 -9.78 3.72 -12.23
C HIS A 90 -9.34 5.15 -12.57
N GLY A 91 -8.15 5.29 -13.15
CA GLY A 91 -7.58 6.57 -13.57
C GLY A 91 -7.22 7.53 -12.44
N ASP A 92 -7.08 7.05 -11.19
CA ASP A 92 -6.71 7.87 -10.03
C ASP A 92 -5.20 7.97 -9.87
N ASP A 93 -4.60 9.05 -10.38
CA ASP A 93 -3.18 9.36 -10.29
C ASP A 93 -2.75 9.95 -8.93
N ARG A 94 -3.71 10.26 -8.05
CA ARG A 94 -3.43 10.65 -6.65
C ARG A 94 -3.15 9.42 -5.80
N LEU A 95 -3.91 8.33 -6.01
CA LEU A 95 -3.77 7.10 -5.25
C LEU A 95 -2.81 6.11 -5.87
N PHE A 96 -2.60 6.14 -7.18
CA PHE A 96 -1.82 5.13 -7.86
C PHE A 96 -0.80 5.72 -8.82
N THR A 97 0.30 5.01 -8.98
CA THR A 97 1.22 5.27 -10.08
C THR A 97 0.66 4.59 -11.35
N LEU A 98 -0.10 5.30 -12.20
CA LEU A 98 -0.78 4.73 -13.38
C LEU A 98 0.17 4.25 -14.52
N PRO A 99 -0.13 3.15 -15.25
CA PRO A 99 0.76 2.55 -16.26
C PRO A 99 1.31 3.49 -17.34
#